data_AF-A0A8K0A8F6-F1
#
_entry.id   AF-A0A8K0A8F6-F1
#
_cell.length_a   1.000
_cell.length_b   1.000
_cell.length_c   1.000
_cell.angle_alpha   90.00
_cell.angle_beta   90.00
_cell.angle_gamma   90.00
#
_symmetry.space_group_name_H-M   'P 1'
#
loop_
_entity.id
_entity.type
_entity.pdbx_description
1 polymer ?
#
loop_
_entity_poly.entity_id
_entity_poly.type
_entity_poly.pdbx_seq_one_letter_code
_entity_poly.pdbx_strand_id
1 'polypeptide(L)'
;MSLIAKMFGGGKKQAQPTPGEAIQKLRETEEMLEKKSEFLESKVQKELATAKKNGTKNKRVALQALKRKKRYEKQLTQIDGTLSTIEFQREALENANTNTEVLKTMGYAAKALKAAHQHLDIDQVDDLMADIQEQQDLAQEISDAISKPVGFGEDIDEDDLLAELEELEQEELDEKLLDINAPTEELPSVPGHKIPAAQAAVADDDDEMKELAAWAS
;
A
#
# COMPACT_ATOMS: atom_id res chain seq x y z
N MET A 1 -11.76 55.72 29.29
CA MET A 1 -13.03 55.00 29.07
C MET A 1 -12.97 54.32 27.72
N SER A 2 -13.29 53.03 27.72
CA SER A 2 -13.08 52.04 26.68
C SER A 2 -14.02 52.20 25.48
N LEU A 3 -13.47 52.37 24.27
CA LEU A 3 -14.23 52.25 23.02
C LEU A 3 -13.56 51.36 21.95
N ILE A 4 -12.36 50.81 22.19
CA ILE A 4 -11.64 49.98 21.20
C ILE A 4 -11.78 48.47 21.49
N ALA A 5 -12.14 48.06 22.71
CA ALA A 5 -12.24 46.64 23.08
C ALA A 5 -13.55 45.94 22.66
N LYS A 6 -14.49 46.62 21.97
CA LYS A 6 -15.84 46.09 21.70
C LYS A 6 -16.19 45.87 20.22
N MET A 7 -15.21 46.02 19.31
CA MET A 7 -15.34 45.69 17.88
C MET A 7 -14.68 44.35 17.49
N PHE A 8 -14.29 43.54 18.47
CA PHE A 8 -13.76 42.18 18.25
C PHE A 8 -14.57 41.12 19.01
N GLY A 9 -15.85 41.40 19.27
CA GLY A 9 -16.79 40.45 19.87
C GLY A 9 -17.69 39.86 18.79
N GLY A 10 -17.52 38.58 18.47
CA GLY A 10 -18.47 37.85 17.62
C GLY A 10 -17.89 36.83 16.65
N GLY A 11 -16.68 36.33 16.85
CA GLY A 11 -16.29 35.08 16.20
C GLY A 11 -17.14 33.95 16.80
N LYS A 12 -18.17 33.48 16.08
CA LYS A 12 -18.79 32.18 16.36
C LYS A 12 -17.64 31.20 16.59
N LYS A 13 -17.57 30.56 17.77
CA LYS A 13 -16.65 29.43 17.98
C LYS A 13 -16.97 28.46 16.83
N GLN A 14 -16.09 28.39 15.83
CA GLN A 14 -16.22 27.36 14.81
C GLN A 14 -16.20 26.05 15.58
N ALA A 15 -17.28 25.28 15.45
CA ALA A 15 -17.32 23.94 16.00
C ALA A 15 -16.07 23.22 15.50
N GLN A 16 -15.36 22.53 16.40
CA GLN A 16 -14.22 21.75 15.95
C GLN A 16 -14.74 20.71 14.94
N PRO A 17 -14.01 20.50 13.84
CA PRO A 17 -14.41 19.52 12.84
C PRO A 17 -14.57 18.16 13.51
N THR A 18 -15.67 17.51 13.20
CA THR A 18 -15.91 16.15 13.66
C THR A 18 -14.94 15.18 12.96
N PRO A 19 -14.63 14.02 13.55
CA PRO A 19 -13.83 12.99 12.88
C PRO A 19 -14.40 12.62 11.50
N GLY A 20 -15.72 12.52 11.35
CA GLY A 20 -16.36 12.24 10.07
C GLY A 20 -16.15 13.33 9.00
N GLU A 21 -16.23 14.61 9.39
CA GLU A 21 -15.93 15.73 8.47
C GLU A 21 -14.45 15.74 8.06
N ALA A 22 -13.54 15.40 8.97
CA ALA A 22 -12.11 15.29 8.68
C ALA A 22 -11.83 14.14 7.70
N ILE A 23 -12.41 12.96 7.94
CA ILE A 23 -12.31 11.79 7.05
C ILE A 23 -12.83 12.13 5.65
N GLN A 24 -13.98 12.80 5.54
CA GLN A 24 -14.54 13.20 4.25
C GLN A 24 -13.59 14.15 3.49
N LYS A 25 -12.99 15.12 4.16
CA LYS A 25 -12.02 16.03 3.55
C LYS A 25 -10.74 15.34 3.11
N LEU A 26 -10.27 14.36 3.86
CA LEU A 26 -9.12 13.54 3.48
C LEU A 26 -9.42 12.78 2.18
N ARG A 27 -10.59 12.12 2.08
CA ARG A 27 -11.04 11.42 0.86
C ARG A 27 -11.16 12.35 -0.36
N GLU A 28 -11.72 13.55 -0.18
CA GLU A 28 -11.78 14.56 -1.26
C GLU A 28 -10.38 15.01 -1.72
N THR A 29 -9.44 15.09 -0.79
CA THR A 29 -8.05 15.48 -1.09
C THR A 29 -7.32 14.36 -1.82
N GLU A 30 -7.52 13.11 -1.39
CA GLU A 30 -7.02 11.89 -2.03
C GLU A 30 -7.47 11.81 -3.49
N GLU A 31 -8.78 11.89 -3.77
CA GLU A 31 -9.33 11.86 -5.13
C GLU A 31 -8.74 12.98 -6.03
N MET A 32 -8.51 14.16 -5.45
CA MET A 32 -7.89 15.28 -6.16
C MET A 32 -6.41 15.02 -6.49
N LEU A 33 -5.68 14.39 -5.57
CA LEU A 33 -4.28 14.02 -5.75
C LEU A 33 -4.13 12.87 -6.75
N GLU A 34 -5.00 11.88 -6.73
CA GLU A 34 -5.07 10.78 -7.71
C GLU A 34 -5.26 11.33 -9.14
N LYS A 35 -6.28 12.17 -9.35
CA LYS A 35 -6.53 12.83 -10.65
C LYS A 35 -5.33 13.65 -11.12
N LYS A 36 -4.63 14.29 -10.19
CA LYS A 36 -3.40 15.05 -10.49
C LYS A 36 -2.25 14.11 -10.86
N SER A 37 -2.15 12.95 -10.21
CA SER A 37 -1.17 11.91 -10.52
C SER A 37 -1.36 11.41 -11.96
N GLU A 38 -2.57 10.95 -12.31
CA GLU A 38 -2.92 10.49 -13.67
C GLU A 38 -2.58 11.55 -14.75
N PHE A 39 -2.88 12.81 -14.46
CA PHE A 39 -2.55 13.91 -15.37
C PHE A 39 -1.03 14.06 -15.57
N LEU A 40 -0.25 13.97 -14.49
CA LEU A 40 1.20 14.05 -14.53
C LEU A 40 1.82 12.84 -15.23
N GLU A 41 1.30 11.65 -15.03
CA GLU A 41 1.70 10.44 -15.77
C GLU A 41 1.47 10.60 -17.29
N SER A 42 0.31 11.12 -17.69
CA SER A 42 0.05 11.46 -19.09
C SER A 42 1.08 12.45 -19.65
N LYS A 43 1.54 13.40 -18.83
CA LYS A 43 2.61 14.35 -19.23
C LYS A 43 3.97 13.65 -19.34
N VAL A 44 4.31 12.75 -18.42
CA VAL A 44 5.52 11.92 -18.47
C VAL A 44 5.57 11.15 -19.78
N GLN A 45 4.49 10.48 -20.17
CA GLN A 45 4.41 9.70 -21.41
C GLN A 45 4.56 10.59 -22.66
N LYS A 46 3.92 11.77 -22.68
CA LYS A 46 4.05 12.73 -23.79
C LYS A 46 5.48 13.25 -23.96
N GLU A 47 6.16 13.56 -22.86
CA GLU A 47 7.56 14.01 -22.91
C GLU A 47 8.51 12.88 -23.30
N LEU A 48 8.25 11.65 -22.85
CA LEU A 48 9.00 10.47 -23.27
C LEU A 48 8.88 10.24 -24.78
N ALA A 49 7.66 10.30 -25.33
CA ALA A 49 7.42 10.19 -26.78
C ALA A 49 8.14 11.31 -27.56
N THR A 50 8.10 12.53 -27.04
CA THR A 50 8.82 13.67 -27.64
C THR A 50 10.33 13.47 -27.63
N ALA A 51 10.89 12.96 -26.54
CA ALA A 51 12.32 12.63 -26.43
C ALA A 51 12.71 11.53 -27.43
N LYS A 52 11.94 10.43 -27.51
CA LYS A 52 12.16 9.34 -28.46
C LYS A 52 12.13 9.82 -29.91
N LYS A 53 11.14 10.65 -30.29
CA LYS A 53 10.99 11.19 -31.65
C LYS A 53 12.14 12.10 -32.09
N ASN A 54 12.72 12.85 -31.15
CA ASN A 54 13.75 13.85 -31.43
C ASN A 54 15.17 13.41 -31.08
N GLY A 55 15.36 12.23 -30.47
CA GLY A 55 16.66 11.77 -29.96
C GLY A 55 17.78 11.78 -31.01
N THR A 56 17.46 11.37 -32.24
CA THR A 56 18.43 11.33 -33.36
C THR A 56 18.39 12.57 -34.26
N LYS A 57 17.30 13.34 -34.23
CA LYS A 57 17.07 14.47 -35.14
C LYS A 57 17.42 15.83 -34.52
N ASN A 58 17.08 16.01 -33.24
CA ASN A 58 17.25 17.28 -32.52
C ASN A 58 17.51 17.01 -31.03
N LYS A 59 18.80 16.79 -30.72
CA LYS A 59 19.28 16.49 -29.37
C LYS A 59 18.86 17.54 -28.33
N ARG A 60 18.81 18.83 -28.70
CA ARG A 60 18.39 19.91 -27.79
C ARG A 60 16.94 19.76 -27.34
N VAL A 61 16.03 19.47 -28.26
CA VAL A 61 14.61 19.26 -27.97
C VAL A 61 14.41 18.00 -27.13
N ALA A 62 15.12 16.91 -27.46
CA ALA A 62 15.07 15.67 -26.69
C ALA A 62 15.54 15.87 -25.23
N LEU A 63 16.66 16.58 -25.02
CA LEU A 63 17.15 16.88 -23.67
C LEU A 63 16.18 17.75 -22.86
N GLN A 64 15.53 18.73 -23.49
CA GLN A 64 14.51 19.54 -22.80
C GLN A 64 13.28 18.71 -22.41
N ALA A 65 12.84 17.79 -23.28
CA ALA A 65 11.74 16.88 -22.98
C ALA A 65 12.09 15.95 -21.80
N LEU A 66 13.29 15.37 -21.78
CA LEU A 66 13.76 14.55 -20.65
C LEU A 66 13.85 15.33 -19.33
N LYS A 67 14.27 16.60 -19.36
CA LYS A 67 14.24 17.47 -18.16
C LYS A 67 12.82 17.69 -17.64
N ARG A 68 11.85 17.93 -18.53
CA ARG A 68 10.43 18.06 -18.14
C ARG A 68 9.89 16.74 -17.58
N LYS A 69 10.18 15.61 -18.24
CA LYS A 69 9.85 14.25 -17.76
C LYS A 69 10.32 14.06 -16.32
N LYS A 70 11.62 14.28 -16.05
CA LYS A 70 12.21 14.14 -14.70
C LYS A 70 11.55 15.04 -13.65
N ARG A 71 11.12 16.25 -14.03
CA ARG A 71 10.38 17.15 -13.13
C ARG A 71 8.97 16.65 -12.83
N TYR A 72 8.30 16.00 -13.78
CA TYR A 72 6.98 15.39 -13.54
C TYR A 72 7.11 14.13 -12.69
N GLU A 73 8.09 13.27 -12.95
CA GLU A 73 8.40 12.10 -12.10
C GLU A 73 8.65 12.51 -10.65
N LYS A 74 9.45 13.56 -10.41
CA LYS A 74 9.67 14.05 -9.05
C LYS A 74 8.37 14.53 -8.37
N GLN A 75 7.45 15.11 -9.13
CA GLN A 75 6.15 15.52 -8.57
C GLN A 75 5.24 14.33 -8.28
N LEU A 76 5.30 13.27 -9.10
CA LEU A 76 4.58 12.01 -8.85
C LEU A 76 5.04 11.39 -7.52
N THR A 77 6.35 11.18 -7.34
CA THR A 77 6.89 10.65 -6.07
C THR A 77 6.49 11.48 -4.84
N GLN A 78 6.38 12.81 -4.99
CA GLN A 78 5.90 13.67 -3.90
C GLN A 78 4.41 13.49 -3.62
N ILE A 79 3.59 13.28 -4.67
CA ILE A 79 2.16 12.99 -4.53
C ILE A 79 1.98 11.63 -3.87
N ASP A 80 2.73 10.60 -4.29
CA ASP A 80 2.64 9.24 -3.73
C ASP A 80 2.92 9.25 -2.21
N GLY A 81 4.00 9.91 -1.78
CA GLY A 81 4.28 10.07 -0.35
C GLY A 81 3.23 10.90 0.41
N THR A 82 2.58 11.86 -0.27
CA THR A 82 1.49 12.63 0.34
C THR A 82 0.21 11.80 0.47
N LEU A 83 -0.12 10.97 -0.53
CA LEU A 83 -1.25 10.06 -0.51
C LEU A 83 -1.11 9.06 0.64
N SER A 84 0.05 8.39 0.76
CA SER A 84 0.33 7.49 1.88
C SER A 84 0.18 8.17 3.25
N THR A 85 0.62 9.42 3.38
CA THR A 85 0.42 10.19 4.61
C THR A 85 -1.06 10.46 4.91
N ILE A 86 -1.86 10.77 3.88
CA ILE A 86 -3.30 11.02 4.00
C ILE A 86 -4.06 9.74 4.37
N GLU A 87 -3.71 8.62 3.74
CA GLU A 87 -4.27 7.29 4.04
C GLU A 87 -4.01 6.91 5.50
N PHE A 88 -2.77 7.05 5.97
CA PHE A 88 -2.42 6.82 7.37
C PHE A 88 -3.22 7.70 8.34
N GLN A 89 -3.38 8.99 8.01
CA GLN A 89 -4.18 9.92 8.83
C GLN A 89 -5.67 9.55 8.83
N ARG A 90 -6.21 9.09 7.70
CA ARG A 90 -7.60 8.65 7.58
C ARG A 90 -7.84 7.42 8.44
N GLU A 91 -6.97 6.42 8.34
CA GLU A 91 -7.06 5.20 9.15
C GLU A 91 -6.96 5.51 10.65
N ALA A 92 -6.02 6.37 11.05
CA ALA A 92 -5.89 6.80 12.44
C ALA A 92 -7.18 7.46 12.97
N LEU A 93 -7.85 8.28 12.14
CA LEU A 93 -9.13 8.90 12.51
C LEU A 93 -10.28 7.88 12.57
N GLU A 94 -10.32 6.92 11.65
CA GLU A 94 -11.32 5.84 11.64
C GLU A 94 -11.16 4.95 12.89
N ASN A 95 -9.93 4.59 13.25
CA ASN A 95 -9.60 3.85 14.47
C ASN A 95 -9.97 4.64 15.73
N ALA A 96 -9.62 5.93 15.79
CA ALA A 96 -9.99 6.79 16.92
C ALA A 96 -11.51 6.91 17.09
N ASN A 97 -12.27 6.97 15.99
CA ASN A 97 -13.72 7.01 16.03
C ASN A 97 -14.31 5.71 16.57
N THR A 98 -13.81 4.56 16.11
CA THR A 98 -14.21 3.22 16.62
C THR A 98 -13.89 3.07 18.11
N ASN A 99 -12.67 3.43 18.53
CA ASN A 99 -12.25 3.36 19.93
C ASN A 99 -13.11 4.25 20.83
N THR A 100 -13.47 5.44 20.35
CA THR A 100 -14.37 6.35 21.07
C THR A 100 -15.75 5.72 21.29
N GLU A 101 -16.29 5.01 20.29
CA GLU A 101 -17.59 4.35 20.39
C GLU A 101 -17.56 3.13 21.32
N VAL A 102 -16.47 2.35 21.28
CA VAL A 102 -16.22 1.27 22.24
C VAL A 102 -16.20 1.82 23.67
N LEU A 103 -15.44 2.88 23.94
CA LEU A 103 -15.36 3.50 25.26
C LEU A 103 -16.71 4.04 25.76
N LYS A 104 -17.52 4.64 24.88
CA LYS A 104 -18.88 5.06 25.23
C LYS A 104 -19.75 3.88 25.63
N THR A 105 -19.67 2.78 24.88
CA THR A 105 -20.46 1.56 25.12
C THR A 105 -20.05 0.91 26.45
N MET A 106 -18.75 0.81 26.71
CA MET A 106 -18.21 0.35 28.00
C MET A 106 -18.68 1.24 29.15
N GLY A 107 -18.65 2.57 28.97
CA GLY A 107 -19.16 3.52 29.96
C GLY A 107 -20.65 3.38 30.23
N TYR A 108 -21.45 3.03 29.22
CA TYR A 108 -22.88 2.72 29.39
C TYR A 108 -23.09 1.40 30.13
N ALA A 109 -22.35 0.34 29.77
CA ALA A 109 -22.39 -0.95 30.43
C ALA A 109 -22.00 -0.85 31.91
N ALA A 110 -20.93 -0.10 32.24
CA ALA A 110 -20.50 0.14 33.60
C ALA A 110 -21.57 0.86 34.44
N LYS A 111 -22.29 1.83 33.85
CA LYS A 111 -23.42 2.50 34.52
C LYS A 111 -24.59 1.54 34.77
N ALA A 112 -24.89 0.66 33.82
CA ALA A 112 -25.94 -0.35 33.97
C ALA A 112 -25.59 -1.38 35.06
N LEU A 113 -24.35 -1.89 35.07
CA LEU A 113 -23.83 -2.77 36.12
C LEU A 113 -23.94 -2.10 37.49
N LYS A 114 -23.47 -0.84 37.61
CA LYS A 114 -23.58 -0.09 38.87
C LYS A 114 -25.02 0.04 39.37
N ALA A 115 -25.98 0.27 38.48
CA ALA A 115 -27.39 0.35 38.84
C ALA A 115 -27.97 -1.01 39.27
N ALA A 116 -27.55 -2.10 38.63
CA ALA A 116 -27.93 -3.46 39.00
C ALA A 116 -27.37 -3.88 40.36
N HIS A 117 -26.12 -3.53 40.66
CA HIS A 117 -25.46 -3.82 41.95
C HIS A 117 -25.90 -2.89 43.09
N GLN A 118 -26.61 -1.81 42.81
CA GLN A 118 -27.11 -0.87 43.83
C GLN A 118 -28.16 -1.48 44.78
N HIS A 119 -28.66 -2.69 44.47
CA HIS A 119 -29.65 -3.42 45.26
C HIS A 119 -29.11 -4.72 45.89
N LEU A 120 -27.78 -4.97 45.83
CA LEU A 120 -27.16 -6.11 46.49
C LEU A 120 -26.70 -5.70 47.90
N ASP A 121 -27.14 -6.45 48.91
CA ASP A 121 -26.86 -6.22 50.33
C ASP A 121 -25.35 -6.19 50.64
N ILE A 122 -25.01 -5.37 51.64
CA ILE A 122 -23.64 -5.02 52.09
C ILE A 122 -22.74 -6.24 52.40
N ASP A 123 -23.31 -7.40 52.70
CA ASP A 123 -22.55 -8.61 53.04
C ASP A 123 -21.95 -9.33 51.81
N GLN A 124 -22.33 -8.96 50.58
CA GLN A 124 -21.73 -9.47 49.33
C GLN A 124 -20.64 -8.53 48.75
N VAL A 125 -20.33 -7.44 49.46
CA VAL A 125 -19.42 -6.40 48.98
C VAL A 125 -17.96 -6.84 49.01
N ASP A 126 -17.56 -7.71 49.94
CA ASP A 126 -16.15 -8.16 50.02
C ASP A 126 -15.76 -9.09 48.86
N ASP A 127 -16.63 -10.02 48.47
CA ASP A 127 -16.43 -10.85 47.26
C ASP A 127 -16.49 -10.00 45.99
N LEU A 128 -17.39 -9.01 45.94
CA LEU A 128 -17.50 -8.07 44.82
C LEU A 128 -16.28 -7.13 44.71
N MET A 129 -15.68 -6.72 45.83
CA MET A 129 -14.47 -5.88 45.81
C MET A 129 -13.26 -6.67 45.32
N ALA A 130 -13.18 -7.98 45.60
CA ALA A 130 -12.18 -8.86 45.00
C ALA A 130 -12.37 -8.99 43.47
N ASP A 131 -13.61 -9.21 43.01
CA ASP A 131 -13.94 -9.28 41.58
C ASP A 131 -13.71 -7.93 40.86
N ILE A 132 -13.97 -6.79 41.52
CA ILE A 132 -13.71 -5.45 40.98
C ILE A 132 -12.22 -5.19 40.87
N GLN A 133 -11.41 -5.69 41.81
CA GLN A 133 -9.96 -5.54 41.78
C GLN A 133 -9.38 -6.38 40.63
N GLU A 134 -9.86 -7.61 40.44
CA GLU A 134 -9.49 -8.47 39.31
C GLU A 134 -9.93 -7.87 37.97
N GLN A 135 -11.12 -7.24 37.90
CA GLN A 135 -11.57 -6.54 36.68
C GLN A 135 -10.87 -5.20 36.45
N GLN A 136 -10.42 -4.49 37.48
CA GLN A 136 -9.56 -3.31 37.33
C GLN A 136 -8.20 -3.69 36.80
N ASP A 137 -7.62 -4.78 37.30
CA ASP A 137 -6.35 -5.31 36.80
C ASP A 137 -6.50 -5.77 35.34
N LEU A 138 -7.60 -6.45 34.99
CA LEU A 138 -7.90 -6.81 33.61
C LEU A 138 -8.14 -5.58 32.71
N ALA A 139 -8.84 -4.56 33.21
CA ALA A 139 -9.05 -3.32 32.46
C ALA A 139 -7.74 -2.53 32.29
N GLN A 140 -6.83 -2.60 33.26
CA GLN A 140 -5.51 -2.00 33.18
C GLN A 140 -4.61 -2.79 32.22
N GLU A 141 -4.70 -4.13 32.20
CA GLU A 141 -4.01 -4.99 31.23
C GLU A 141 -4.52 -4.77 29.80
N ILE A 142 -5.83 -4.62 29.61
CA ILE A 142 -6.45 -4.25 28.33
C ILE A 142 -6.05 -2.83 27.92
N SER A 143 -6.07 -1.88 28.87
CA SER A 143 -5.61 -0.52 28.64
C SER A 143 -4.14 -0.50 28.25
N ASP A 144 -3.28 -1.28 28.88
CA ASP A 144 -1.85 -1.37 28.57
C ASP A 144 -1.59 -2.13 27.26
N ALA A 145 -2.43 -3.12 26.91
CA ALA A 145 -2.39 -3.82 25.62
C ALA A 145 -2.83 -2.92 24.45
N ILE A 146 -3.80 -2.03 24.67
CA ILE A 146 -4.30 -1.05 23.69
C ILE A 146 -3.42 0.22 23.64
N SER A 147 -2.84 0.62 24.78
CA SER A 147 -2.07 1.86 24.95
C SER A 147 -0.57 1.69 24.78
N LYS A 148 -0.05 0.45 24.76
CA LYS A 148 1.16 0.20 24.00
C LYS A 148 0.85 0.68 22.59
N PRO A 149 1.54 1.72 22.07
CA PRO A 149 1.54 1.89 20.63
C PRO A 149 2.04 0.55 20.12
N VAL A 150 1.18 -0.24 19.48
CA VAL A 150 1.65 -1.33 18.65
C VAL A 150 2.70 -0.65 17.77
N GLY A 151 3.95 -1.09 17.91
CA GLY A 151 5.12 -0.44 17.38
C GLY A 151 5.09 -0.43 15.86
N PHE A 152 4.20 0.36 15.27
CA PHE A 152 4.02 0.49 13.83
C PHE A 152 5.05 1.44 13.25
N GLY A 153 6.29 1.19 13.65
CA GLY A 153 7.50 1.49 12.92
C GLY A 153 8.44 0.28 12.81
N GLU A 154 8.07 -0.91 13.31
CA GLU A 154 8.95 -2.11 13.28
C GLU A 154 8.35 -3.41 12.72
N ASP A 155 7.03 -3.53 12.46
CA ASP A 155 6.45 -4.86 12.09
C ASP A 155 5.74 -4.92 10.73
N ILE A 156 5.99 -3.98 9.82
CA ILE A 156 5.68 -4.18 8.40
C ILE A 156 7.02 -4.22 7.68
N ASP A 157 7.47 -5.44 7.35
CA ASP A 157 8.67 -5.63 6.57
C ASP A 157 8.38 -5.19 5.12
N GLU A 158 9.09 -4.16 4.66
CA GLU A 158 8.99 -3.70 3.27
C GLU A 158 9.33 -4.83 2.28
N ASP A 159 10.18 -5.78 2.67
CA ASP A 159 10.54 -6.94 1.84
C ASP A 159 9.39 -7.96 1.74
N ASP A 160 8.63 -8.19 2.82
CA ASP A 160 7.45 -9.07 2.80
C ASP A 160 6.34 -8.49 1.93
N LEU A 161 6.11 -7.17 2.00
CA LEU A 161 5.14 -6.49 1.13
C LEU A 161 5.56 -6.50 -0.34
N LEU A 162 6.86 -6.38 -0.63
CA LEU A 162 7.38 -6.47 -1.99
C LEU A 162 7.21 -7.89 -2.56
N ALA A 163 7.39 -8.92 -1.74
CA ALA A 163 7.16 -10.31 -2.13
C ALA A 163 5.67 -10.57 -2.41
N GLU A 164 4.76 -10.07 -1.57
CA GLU A 164 3.32 -10.17 -1.78
C GLU A 164 2.88 -9.43 -3.05
N LEU A 165 3.47 -8.25 -3.33
CA LEU A 165 3.20 -7.50 -4.56
C LEU A 165 3.68 -8.25 -5.82
N GLU A 166 4.86 -8.87 -5.76
CA GLU A 166 5.40 -9.67 -6.89
C GLU A 166 4.51 -10.89 -7.17
N GLU A 167 3.99 -11.55 -6.12
CA GLU A 167 3.04 -12.65 -6.26
C GLU A 167 1.74 -12.20 -6.95
N LEU A 168 1.16 -11.07 -6.54
CA LEU A 168 -0.04 -10.51 -7.16
C LEU A 168 0.17 -10.09 -8.63
N GLU A 169 1.34 -9.50 -8.96
CA GLU A 169 1.69 -9.16 -10.34
C GLU A 169 1.83 -10.42 -11.22
N GLN A 170 2.40 -11.50 -10.67
CA GLN A 170 2.53 -12.78 -11.36
C GLN A 170 1.18 -13.45 -11.59
N GLU A 171 0.28 -13.43 -10.60
CA GLU A 171 -1.09 -13.92 -10.73
C GLU A 171 -1.86 -13.18 -11.84
N GLU A 172 -1.74 -11.85 -11.90
CA GLU A 172 -2.40 -11.04 -12.94
C GLU A 172 -1.82 -11.33 -14.34
N LEU A 173 -0.52 -11.57 -14.45
CA LEU A 173 0.14 -11.97 -15.69
C LEU A 173 -0.30 -13.36 -16.15
N ASP A 174 -0.38 -14.32 -15.23
CA ASP A 174 -0.83 -15.68 -15.51
C ASP A 174 -2.31 -15.69 -15.93
N GLU A 175 -3.16 -14.90 -15.27
CA GLU A 175 -4.56 -14.69 -15.67
C GLU A 175 -4.65 -14.11 -17.10
N LYS A 176 -3.87 -13.06 -17.39
CA LYS A 176 -3.80 -12.47 -18.75
C LYS A 176 -3.26 -13.44 -19.79
N LEU A 177 -2.33 -14.33 -19.44
CA LEU A 177 -1.78 -15.35 -20.33
C LEU A 177 -2.78 -16.47 -20.61
N LEU A 178 -3.61 -16.84 -19.62
CA LEU A 178 -4.71 -17.79 -19.78
C LEU A 178 -5.85 -17.21 -20.64
N ASP A 179 -6.08 -15.89 -20.56
CA ASP A 179 -7.08 -15.18 -21.37
C ASP A 179 -6.61 -14.92 -22.81
N ILE A 180 -5.29 -14.98 -23.06
CA ILE A 180 -4.75 -15.12 -24.42
C ILE A 180 -5.02 -16.55 -24.86
N ASN A 181 -6.22 -16.77 -25.42
CA ASN A 181 -6.52 -17.90 -26.29
C ASN A 181 -5.42 -17.97 -27.35
N ALA A 182 -4.40 -18.81 -27.11
CA ALA A 182 -3.42 -19.16 -28.11
C ALA A 182 -4.21 -19.77 -29.27
N PRO A 183 -4.25 -19.14 -30.46
CA PRO A 183 -4.71 -19.88 -31.62
C PRO A 183 -3.81 -21.11 -31.69
N THR A 184 -4.42 -22.30 -31.64
CA THR A 184 -3.74 -23.53 -32.00
C THR A 184 -3.36 -23.41 -33.47
N GLU A 185 -2.26 -22.72 -33.75
CA GLU A 185 -1.58 -22.86 -35.03
C GLU A 185 -1.06 -24.29 -35.04
N GLU A 186 -1.79 -25.15 -35.75
CA GLU A 186 -1.30 -26.43 -36.20
C GLU A 186 0.08 -26.20 -36.81
N LEU A 187 1.13 -26.66 -36.12
CA LEU A 187 2.48 -26.59 -36.62
C LEU A 187 2.50 -27.16 -38.05
N PRO A 188 3.09 -26.46 -39.03
CA PRO A 188 3.07 -26.91 -40.41
C PRO A 188 3.73 -28.29 -40.50
N SER A 189 2.98 -29.28 -41.00
CA SER A 189 3.48 -30.64 -41.19
C SER A 189 4.73 -30.60 -42.09
N VAL A 190 5.84 -31.09 -41.55
CA VAL A 190 7.11 -31.19 -42.28
C VAL A 190 6.91 -32.10 -43.51
N PRO A 191 7.39 -31.72 -44.71
CA PRO A 191 7.22 -32.55 -45.90
C PRO A 191 7.94 -33.90 -45.74
N GLY A 192 7.18 -35.00 -45.80
CA GLY A 192 7.72 -36.35 -45.79
C GLY A 192 8.49 -36.67 -47.07
N HIS A 193 9.79 -36.38 -47.10
CA HIS A 193 10.71 -36.91 -48.10
C HIS A 193 11.51 -38.05 -47.49
N LYS A 194 11.34 -39.27 -48.05
CA LYS A 194 12.19 -40.42 -47.74
C LYS A 194 13.60 -40.13 -48.30
N ILE A 195 14.54 -39.87 -47.41
CA ILE A 195 15.97 -39.76 -47.77
C ILE A 195 16.52 -41.19 -47.90
N PRO A 196 17.27 -41.52 -48.97
CA PRO A 196 17.89 -42.84 -49.10
C PRO A 196 18.98 -43.02 -48.03
N ALA A 197 19.07 -44.23 -47.48
CA ALA A 197 20.01 -44.60 -46.43
C ALA A 197 21.47 -44.30 -46.84
N ALA A 198 22.09 -43.32 -46.18
CA ALA A 198 23.51 -43.07 -46.23
C ALA A 198 24.20 -43.78 -45.07
N GLN A 199 25.30 -44.47 -45.39
CA GLN A 199 26.11 -45.26 -44.48
C GLN A 199 26.70 -44.40 -43.37
N ALA A 200 26.62 -44.88 -42.13
CA ALA A 200 27.23 -44.26 -40.97
C ALA A 200 28.77 -44.30 -41.10
N ALA A 201 29.38 -43.15 -41.35
CA ALA A 201 30.77 -42.91 -41.00
C ALA A 201 30.79 -42.46 -39.53
N VAL A 202 31.24 -43.35 -38.66
CA VAL A 202 31.55 -43.05 -37.26
C VAL A 202 32.84 -42.23 -37.31
N ALA A 203 32.72 -40.90 -37.16
CA ALA A 203 33.86 -40.04 -36.91
C ALA A 203 34.19 -40.14 -35.42
N ASP A 204 35.46 -40.38 -35.15
CA ASP A 204 36.04 -40.83 -33.89
C ASP A 204 36.23 -39.63 -32.94
N ASP A 205 35.34 -39.48 -31.95
CA ASP A 205 35.42 -38.48 -30.86
C ASP A 205 36.73 -38.62 -30.04
N ASP A 206 37.47 -39.73 -30.18
CA ASP A 206 38.72 -40.00 -29.47
C ASP A 206 39.91 -39.16 -29.99
N ASP A 207 39.88 -38.66 -31.22
CA ASP A 207 41.01 -37.91 -31.79
C ASP A 207 40.98 -36.43 -31.38
N GLU A 208 39.80 -35.80 -31.30
CA GLU A 208 39.66 -34.43 -30.78
C GLU A 208 40.01 -34.34 -29.28
N MET A 209 39.69 -35.40 -28.52
CA MET A 209 40.02 -35.45 -27.09
C MET A 209 41.53 -35.60 -26.82
N LYS A 210 42.26 -36.31 -27.70
CA LYS A 210 43.72 -36.43 -27.62
C LYS A 210 44.44 -35.14 -27.99
N GLU A 211 43.90 -34.39 -28.95
CA GLU A 211 44.50 -33.11 -29.39
C GLU A 211 44.40 -32.03 -28.29
N LEU A 212 43.30 -31.99 -27.55
CA LEU A 212 43.13 -31.12 -26.38
C LEU A 212 44.06 -31.50 -25.21
N ALA A 213 44.29 -32.80 -24.97
CA ALA A 213 45.16 -33.27 -23.91
C ALA A 213 46.65 -32.93 -24.16
N ALA A 214 47.09 -32.92 -25.42
CA ALA A 214 48.45 -32.57 -25.81
C ALA A 214 48.75 -31.06 -25.76
N TRP A 215 47.73 -30.22 -25.86
CA TRP A 215 47.88 -28.76 -25.73
C TRP A 215 47.98 -28.30 -24.27
N ALA A 216 47.46 -29.09 -23.34
CA ALA A 216 47.43 -28.77 -21.91
C ALA A 216 48.68 -29.26 -21.12
N SER A 217 49.64 -29.93 -21.76
CA SER A 217 50.89 -30.44 -21.15
C SER A 217 52.11 -29.62 -21.53
#